data_AF-A0A956SX75-F1
#
_entry.id   AF-A0A956SX75-F1
#
_cell.length_a   1.000
_cell.length_b   1.000
_cell.length_c   1.000
_cell.angle_alpha   90.00
_cell.angle_beta   90.00
_cell.angle_gamma   90.00
#
_symmetry.space_group_name_H-M   'P 1'
#
loop_
_entity.id
_entity.type
_entity.pdbx_description
1 polymer ?
#
loop_
_entity_poly.entity_id
_entity_poly.type
_entity_poly.pdbx_seq_one_letter_code
_entity_poly.pdbx_strand_id
1 'polypeptide(L)'
;AFVLGVRSSITLLPEDDLGIVVLSNAFPSGLPEGVSELFLKAYKTGEVDIDHGRMVQNKVGDAIAAMSDIPASPKASGASQPSLALPSYTGTFDTDYYGKSLVTLQDNGLVLSLGKKSFPLTHIYRDTFVAQVEPHRFEDLVSFQVQFGFDNQGKVSGFHQSGLPGPEWFSKQP
;
A
#
# COMPACT_ATOMS: atom_id res chain seq x y z
N ALA A 1 2.44 4.92 9.66
CA ALA A 1 2.79 3.79 10.55
C ALA A 1 1.77 2.66 10.44
N PHE A 2 0.47 2.94 10.60
CA PHE A 2 -0.59 1.94 10.55
C PHE A 2 -0.55 1.06 9.29
N VAL A 3 -0.56 1.67 8.09
CA VAL A 3 -0.53 0.98 6.78
C VAL A 3 0.81 0.26 6.50
N LEU A 4 1.87 0.53 7.27
CA LEU A 4 3.22 -0.03 7.06
C LEU A 4 3.43 -1.40 7.73
N GLY A 5 2.37 -1.96 8.32
CA GLY A 5 2.43 -3.26 8.96
C GLY A 5 3.01 -3.24 10.38
N VAL A 6 3.14 -2.08 11.02
CA VAL A 6 3.51 -1.99 12.45
C VAL A 6 2.30 -1.52 13.23
N ARG A 7 1.82 -2.37 14.15
CA ARG A 7 0.74 -2.05 15.07
C ARG A 7 1.13 -2.37 16.50
N SER A 8 0.90 -1.39 17.36
CA SER A 8 1.15 -1.49 18.79
C SER A 8 -0.16 -1.29 19.53
N SER A 9 -0.51 -2.23 20.40
CA SER A 9 -1.61 -2.09 21.34
C SER A 9 -1.03 -2.07 22.76
N ILE A 10 -1.47 -1.11 23.55
CA ILE A 10 -1.09 -0.99 24.96
C ILE A 10 -2.41 -0.90 25.74
N THR A 11 -2.62 -1.81 26.67
CA THR A 11 -3.75 -1.77 27.60
C THR A 11 -3.25 -1.80 29.02
N LEU A 12 -3.71 -0.85 29.83
CA LEU A 12 -3.34 -0.72 31.25
C LEU A 12 -4.60 -0.83 32.11
N LEU A 13 -4.53 -1.64 33.17
CA LEU A 13 -5.53 -1.77 34.22
C LEU A 13 -4.87 -1.33 35.54
N PRO A 14 -4.90 -0.02 35.86
CA PRO A 14 -4.19 0.50 37.03
C PRO A 14 -4.70 -0.05 38.37
N GLU A 15 -6.00 -0.34 38.47
CA GLU A 15 -6.61 -0.91 39.70
C GLU A 15 -6.06 -2.30 40.02
N ASP A 16 -5.61 -3.04 39.00
CA ASP A 16 -5.08 -4.38 39.11
C ASP A 16 -3.54 -4.42 39.03
N ASP A 17 -2.87 -3.24 38.96
CA ASP A 17 -1.43 -3.10 38.68
C ASP A 17 -0.96 -3.95 37.47
N LEU A 18 -1.80 -3.98 36.42
CA LEU A 18 -1.63 -4.87 35.28
C LEU A 18 -1.54 -4.07 33.97
N GLY A 19 -0.67 -4.53 33.06
CA GLY A 19 -0.59 -4.00 31.71
C GLY A 19 -0.16 -5.04 30.70
N ILE A 20 -0.60 -4.86 29.45
CA ILE A 20 -0.15 -5.65 28.30
C ILE A 20 0.27 -4.72 27.16
N VAL A 21 1.38 -5.09 26.52
CA VAL A 21 1.88 -4.47 25.29
C VAL A 21 1.97 -5.54 24.22
N VAL A 22 1.27 -5.34 23.11
CA VAL A 22 1.31 -6.23 21.95
C VAL A 22 1.88 -5.47 20.77
N LEU A 23 2.98 -5.99 20.22
CA LEU A 23 3.67 -5.44 19.05
C LEU A 23 3.54 -6.43 17.91
N SER A 24 3.00 -5.98 16.77
CA SER A 24 2.88 -6.81 15.58
C SER A 24 3.52 -6.10 14.38
N ASN A 25 4.38 -6.84 13.66
CA ASN A 25 4.92 -6.45 12.36
C ASN A 25 4.21 -7.23 11.24
N ALA A 26 2.88 -7.15 11.21
CA ALA A 26 2.02 -7.81 10.23
C ALA A 26 1.11 -6.78 9.56
N PHE A 27 0.53 -7.15 8.42
CA PHE A 27 -0.44 -6.30 7.71
C PHE A 27 -1.51 -5.74 8.67
N PRO A 28 -1.99 -4.49 8.47
CA PRO A 28 -3.03 -3.87 9.27
C PRO A 28 -4.18 -4.83 9.58
N SER A 29 -4.24 -5.28 10.83
CA SER A 29 -5.26 -6.19 11.33
C SER A 29 -5.63 -5.79 12.75
N GLY A 30 -6.74 -6.28 13.26
CA GLY A 30 -7.12 -6.15 14.66
C GLY A 30 -6.41 -7.14 15.60
N LEU A 31 -5.36 -7.82 15.12
CA LEU A 31 -4.70 -8.89 15.87
C LEU A 31 -4.14 -8.41 17.22
N PRO A 32 -3.42 -7.26 17.32
CA PRO A 32 -2.92 -6.80 18.61
C PRO A 32 -4.02 -6.56 19.64
N GLU A 33 -5.13 -5.96 19.23
CA GLU A 33 -6.30 -5.75 20.09
C GLU A 33 -6.97 -7.06 20.48
N GLY A 34 -7.11 -8.00 19.55
CA GLY A 34 -7.65 -9.33 19.82
C GLY A 34 -6.82 -10.11 20.85
N VAL A 35 -5.50 -10.00 20.79
CA VAL A 35 -4.58 -10.60 21.77
C VAL A 35 -4.70 -9.90 23.14
N SER A 36 -4.77 -8.57 23.16
CA SER A 36 -4.98 -7.81 24.40
C SER A 36 -6.30 -8.19 25.08
N GLU A 37 -7.40 -8.27 24.35
CA GLU A 37 -8.72 -8.65 24.90
C GLU A 37 -8.77 -10.11 25.35
N LEU A 38 -8.14 -11.03 24.59
CA LEU A 38 -8.01 -12.42 25.00
C LEU A 38 -7.28 -12.54 26.34
N PHE A 39 -6.16 -11.81 26.50
CA PHE A 39 -5.39 -11.79 27.73
C PHE A 39 -6.21 -11.26 28.92
N LEU A 40 -6.90 -10.13 28.74
CA LEU A 40 -7.69 -9.51 29.81
C LEU A 40 -8.88 -10.35 30.21
N LYS A 41 -9.52 -11.02 29.26
CA LYS A 41 -10.60 -11.96 29.55
C LYS A 41 -10.07 -13.15 30.35
N ALA A 42 -8.98 -13.76 29.91
CA ALA A 42 -8.34 -14.85 30.64
C ALA A 42 -7.89 -14.45 32.06
N TYR A 43 -7.36 -13.23 32.23
CA TYR A 43 -7.01 -12.69 33.54
C TYR A 43 -8.23 -12.55 34.46
N LYS A 44 -9.35 -12.04 33.94
CA LYS A 44 -10.57 -11.79 34.73
C LYS A 44 -11.38 -13.04 35.04
N THR A 45 -11.44 -13.99 34.10
CA THR A 45 -12.35 -15.15 34.21
C THR A 45 -11.61 -16.47 34.45
N GLY A 46 -10.29 -16.52 34.24
CA GLY A 46 -9.50 -17.74 34.27
C GLY A 46 -9.63 -18.61 33.01
N GLU A 47 -10.36 -18.15 31.98
CA GLU A 47 -10.67 -18.94 30.77
C GLU A 47 -10.13 -18.27 29.50
N VAL A 48 -9.46 -19.06 28.65
CA VAL A 48 -8.97 -18.60 27.35
C VAL A 48 -10.07 -18.73 26.30
N ASP A 49 -10.67 -17.61 25.90
CA ASP A 49 -11.72 -17.55 24.88
C ASP A 49 -11.17 -16.99 23.56
N ILE A 50 -10.62 -17.88 22.73
CA ILE A 50 -10.02 -17.54 21.43
C ILE A 50 -11.04 -16.89 20.48
N ASP A 51 -12.31 -17.29 20.56
CA ASP A 51 -13.35 -16.77 19.68
C ASP A 51 -13.70 -15.32 20.02
N HIS A 52 -13.64 -14.94 21.31
CA HIS A 52 -13.71 -13.55 21.71
C HIS A 52 -12.57 -12.72 21.13
N GLY A 53 -11.33 -13.21 21.22
CA GLY A 53 -10.17 -12.54 20.61
C GLY A 53 -10.32 -12.36 19.10
N ARG A 54 -10.80 -13.39 18.38
CA ARG A 54 -11.10 -13.31 16.94
C ARG A 54 -12.20 -12.32 16.61
N MET A 55 -13.27 -12.26 17.41
CA MET A 55 -14.36 -11.31 17.23
C MET A 55 -13.86 -9.86 17.31
N VAL A 56 -13.00 -9.56 18.31
CA VAL A 56 -12.38 -8.25 18.46
C VAL A 56 -11.46 -7.94 17.28
N GLN A 57 -10.63 -8.90 16.89
CA GLN A 57 -9.76 -8.78 15.71
C GLN A 57 -10.56 -8.41 14.46
N ASN A 58 -11.68 -9.10 14.20
CA ASN A 58 -12.49 -8.89 13.00
C ASN A 58 -13.16 -7.51 13.00
N LYS A 59 -13.78 -7.10 14.13
CA LYS A 59 -14.40 -5.77 14.25
C LYS A 59 -13.42 -4.64 13.96
N VAL A 60 -12.20 -4.76 14.49
CA VAL A 60 -11.15 -3.80 14.25
C VAL A 60 -10.69 -3.88 12.78
N GLY A 61 -10.59 -5.08 12.21
CA GLY A 61 -10.29 -5.30 10.79
C GLY A 61 -11.30 -4.63 9.84
N ASP A 62 -12.59 -4.79 10.11
CA ASP A 62 -13.67 -4.21 9.28
C ASP A 62 -13.60 -2.67 9.27
N ALA A 63 -13.31 -2.05 10.43
CA ALA A 63 -13.13 -0.60 10.52
C ALA A 63 -11.94 -0.10 9.69
N ILE A 64 -10.87 -0.89 9.60
CA ILE A 64 -9.70 -0.58 8.76
C ILE A 64 -10.04 -0.67 7.28
N ALA A 65 -10.72 -1.75 6.89
CA ALA A 65 -11.14 -1.95 5.52
C ALA A 65 -12.04 -0.81 5.05
N ALA A 66 -12.99 -0.38 5.88
CA ALA A 66 -13.88 0.75 5.59
C ALA A 66 -13.13 2.09 5.43
N MET A 67 -12.01 2.30 6.11
CA MET A 67 -11.16 3.49 5.93
C MET A 67 -10.27 3.40 4.68
N SER A 68 -10.03 2.19 4.17
CA SER A 68 -9.16 1.93 3.03
C SER A 68 -9.90 1.97 1.69
N ASP A 69 -11.22 2.20 1.73
CA ASP A 69 -12.09 2.43 0.57
C ASP A 69 -11.80 3.84 -0.02
N ILE A 70 -10.57 4.03 -0.48
CA ILE A 70 -10.17 5.15 -1.32
C ILE A 70 -10.97 4.99 -2.62
N PRO A 71 -11.71 6.01 -3.07
CA PRO A 71 -12.58 5.89 -4.23
C PRO A 71 -11.81 5.28 -5.40
N ALA A 72 -12.42 4.24 -5.99
CA ALA A 72 -11.90 3.52 -7.14
C ALA A 72 -11.21 4.49 -8.12
N SER A 73 -9.98 4.15 -8.49
CA SER A 73 -9.15 4.90 -9.43
C SER A 73 -10.01 5.59 -10.49
N PRO A 74 -9.83 6.90 -10.75
CA PRO A 74 -10.66 7.63 -11.69
C PRO A 74 -10.73 6.83 -12.99
N LYS A 75 -11.95 6.40 -13.35
CA LYS A 75 -12.21 5.68 -14.60
C LYS A 75 -11.51 6.44 -15.72
N ALA A 76 -10.71 5.73 -16.52
CA ALA A 76 -10.02 6.30 -17.67
C ALA A 76 -10.99 7.19 -18.43
N SER A 77 -10.74 8.51 -18.43
CA SER A 77 -11.49 9.42 -19.28
C SER A 77 -11.18 9.03 -20.72
N GLY A 78 -12.20 8.70 -21.50
CA GLY A 78 -12.04 8.04 -22.80
C GLY A 78 -11.00 8.66 -23.74
N ALA A 79 -10.40 7.81 -24.58
CA ALA A 79 -9.57 8.12 -25.74
C ALA A 79 -8.58 9.29 -25.63
N SER A 80 -8.01 9.54 -24.44
CA SER A 80 -6.83 10.39 -24.32
C SER A 80 -5.60 9.51 -24.56
N GLN A 81 -4.63 9.97 -25.34
CA GLN A 81 -3.31 9.33 -25.45
C GLN A 81 -2.31 10.07 -24.54
N PRO A 82 -1.24 9.40 -24.07
CA PRO A 82 -0.14 10.06 -23.39
C PRO A 82 0.50 11.16 -24.25
N SER A 83 1.11 12.16 -23.61
CA SER A 83 1.73 13.29 -24.32
C SER A 83 2.92 12.87 -25.20
N LEU A 84 3.61 11.79 -24.82
CA LEU A 84 4.73 11.20 -25.58
C LEU A 84 4.37 9.79 -26.08
N ALA A 85 5.17 9.30 -27.04
CA ALA A 85 5.13 7.89 -27.38
C ALA A 85 5.60 7.02 -26.19
N LEU A 86 4.96 5.86 -25.96
CA LEU A 86 5.25 4.97 -24.82
C LEU A 86 6.76 4.68 -24.59
N PRO A 87 7.60 4.43 -25.61
CA PRO A 87 9.04 4.24 -25.41
C PRO A 87 9.72 5.37 -24.63
N SER A 88 9.22 6.61 -24.71
CA SER A 88 9.83 7.79 -24.07
C SER A 88 9.71 7.78 -22.54
N TYR A 89 8.76 7.01 -22.00
CA TYR A 89 8.57 6.83 -20.55
C TYR A 89 9.46 5.74 -19.96
N THR A 90 10.11 4.93 -20.81
CA THR A 90 10.99 3.86 -20.33
C THR A 90 12.27 4.43 -19.72
N GLY A 91 12.84 3.67 -18.77
CA GLY A 91 14.08 4.03 -18.11
C GLY A 91 14.21 3.43 -16.73
N THR A 92 15.38 3.65 -16.12
CA THR A 92 15.64 3.35 -14.72
C THR A 92 15.27 4.56 -13.88
N PHE A 93 14.59 4.33 -12.78
CA PHE A 93 14.22 5.34 -11.81
C PHE A 93 14.71 4.90 -10.44
N ASP A 94 14.87 5.84 -9.51
CA ASP A 94 15.40 5.55 -8.19
C ASP A 94 14.76 6.44 -7.12
N THR A 95 14.70 5.92 -5.91
CA THR A 95 14.32 6.62 -4.68
C THR A 95 14.96 5.91 -3.50
N ASP A 96 15.38 6.65 -2.47
CA ASP A 96 16.10 6.10 -1.32
C ASP A 96 15.32 5.00 -0.58
N TYR A 97 13.99 5.01 -0.68
CA TYR A 97 13.12 4.06 0.01
C TYR A 97 12.91 2.74 -0.75
N TYR A 98 12.71 2.81 -2.07
CA TYR A 98 12.42 1.64 -2.92
C TYR A 98 13.64 1.15 -3.70
N GLY A 99 14.72 1.94 -3.73
CA GLY A 99 15.86 1.73 -4.60
C GLY A 99 15.48 1.79 -6.08
N LYS A 100 16.26 1.05 -6.88
CA LYS A 100 16.12 1.06 -8.34
C LYS A 100 14.80 0.42 -8.77
N SER A 101 14.06 1.16 -9.58
CA SER A 101 12.87 0.69 -10.30
C SER A 101 13.07 0.84 -11.80
N LEU A 102 12.37 0.02 -12.59
CA LEU A 102 12.56 -0.02 -14.04
C LEU A 102 11.20 0.07 -14.73
N VAL A 103 11.04 1.03 -15.62
CA VAL A 103 9.90 1.09 -16.54
C VAL A 103 10.35 0.54 -17.89
N THR A 104 9.77 -0.58 -18.30
CA THR A 104 10.02 -1.23 -19.59
C THR A 104 8.79 -1.16 -20.49
N LEU A 105 9.01 -1.12 -21.80
CA LEU A 105 7.96 -1.37 -22.79
C LEU A 105 7.91 -2.87 -23.09
N GLN A 106 6.74 -3.47 -22.92
CA GLN A 106 6.44 -4.84 -23.34
C GLN A 106 5.31 -4.79 -24.38
N ASP A 107 5.03 -5.92 -25.06
CA ASP A 107 4.14 -5.99 -26.22
C ASP A 107 2.76 -5.31 -26.03
N ASN A 108 2.26 -5.27 -24.79
CA ASN A 108 0.95 -4.70 -24.44
C ASN A 108 1.00 -3.37 -23.66
N GLY A 109 2.16 -2.71 -23.53
CA GLY A 109 2.26 -1.41 -22.86
C GLY A 109 3.43 -1.30 -21.88
N LEU A 110 3.38 -0.29 -21.02
CA LEU A 110 4.42 -0.05 -20.03
C LEU A 110 4.28 -1.00 -18.84
N VAL A 111 5.40 -1.44 -18.28
CA VAL A 111 5.47 -2.26 -17.07
C VAL A 111 6.47 -1.63 -16.12
N LEU A 112 6.03 -1.33 -14.89
CA LEU A 112 6.88 -0.88 -13.79
C LEU A 112 7.35 -2.07 -12.98
N SER A 113 8.67 -2.23 -12.85
CA SER A 113 9.29 -3.20 -11.94
C SER A 113 9.79 -2.49 -10.70
N LEU A 114 9.31 -2.92 -9.54
CA LEU A 114 9.67 -2.41 -8.22
C LEU A 114 10.16 -3.59 -7.37
N GLY A 115 11.48 -3.68 -7.15
CA GLY A 115 12.10 -4.86 -6.55
C GLY A 115 11.81 -6.13 -7.35
N LYS A 116 11.23 -7.16 -6.71
CA LYS A 116 10.86 -8.44 -7.35
C LYS A 116 9.46 -8.46 -7.97
N LYS A 117 8.74 -7.33 -7.94
CA LYS A 117 7.36 -7.23 -8.39
C LYS A 117 7.29 -6.44 -9.71
N SER A 118 6.36 -6.82 -10.57
CA SER A 118 6.07 -6.15 -11.83
C SER A 118 4.60 -5.74 -11.88
N PHE A 119 4.35 -4.54 -12.36
CA PHE A 119 3.03 -3.91 -12.41
C PHE A 119 2.77 -3.39 -13.84
N PRO A 120 1.82 -3.97 -14.58
CA PRO A 120 1.35 -3.39 -15.83
C PRO A 120 0.76 -2.00 -15.60
N LEU A 121 1.12 -1.04 -16.45
CA LEU A 121 0.68 0.35 -16.39
C LEU A 121 -0.36 0.62 -17.48
N THR A 122 -1.59 0.91 -17.05
CA THR A 122 -2.68 1.30 -17.94
C THR A 122 -2.82 2.81 -17.95
N HIS A 123 -2.75 3.43 -19.13
CA HIS A 123 -2.94 4.87 -19.28
C HIS A 123 -4.36 5.28 -18.89
N ILE A 124 -4.49 6.42 -18.20
CA ILE A 124 -5.80 6.98 -17.84
C ILE A 124 -6.02 8.39 -18.38
N TYR A 125 -5.06 9.31 -18.19
CA TYR A 125 -5.19 10.70 -18.59
C TYR A 125 -3.81 11.38 -18.59
N ARG A 126 -3.51 12.22 -19.59
CA ARG A 126 -2.21 12.90 -19.75
C ARG A 126 -1.04 11.93 -19.57
N ASP A 127 -0.14 12.19 -18.64
CA ASP A 127 1.04 11.38 -18.38
C ASP A 127 0.87 10.52 -17.12
N THR A 128 -0.40 10.23 -16.77
CA THR A 128 -0.78 9.42 -15.62
C THR A 128 -1.24 8.02 -16.06
N PHE A 129 -0.70 7.04 -15.36
CA PHE A 129 -0.98 5.62 -15.54
C PHE A 129 -1.40 5.00 -14.21
N VAL A 130 -2.20 3.93 -14.27
CA VAL A 130 -2.56 3.12 -13.11
C VAL A 130 -1.80 1.80 -13.19
N ALA A 131 -1.05 1.51 -12.14
CA ALA A 131 -0.42 0.21 -11.91
C ALA A 131 -1.48 -0.77 -11.40
N GLN A 132 -1.82 -1.75 -12.22
CA GLN A 132 -2.75 -2.80 -11.83
C GLN A 132 -2.02 -3.89 -11.04
N VAL A 133 -2.67 -4.33 -9.97
CA VAL A 133 -2.15 -5.36 -9.09
C VAL A 133 -3.01 -6.61 -9.28
N GLU A 134 -2.38 -7.76 -9.55
CA GLU A 134 -3.11 -9.02 -9.66
C GLU A 134 -3.91 -9.30 -8.37
N PRO A 135 -5.23 -9.53 -8.44
CA PRO A 135 -6.12 -9.47 -7.29
C PRO A 135 -5.85 -10.48 -6.16
N HIS A 136 -4.88 -11.38 -6.27
CA HIS A 136 -4.64 -12.47 -5.30
C HIS A 136 -3.19 -12.56 -4.81
N ARG A 137 -2.33 -11.60 -5.18
CA ARG A 137 -0.90 -11.61 -4.81
C ARG A 137 -0.53 -10.57 -3.74
N PHE A 138 -1.40 -9.57 -3.56
CA PHE A 138 -1.38 -8.60 -2.48
C PHE A 138 -2.83 -8.46 -2.05
N GLU A 139 -3.16 -8.95 -0.86
CA GLU A 139 -4.56 -9.04 -0.43
C GLU A 139 -5.27 -7.67 -0.39
N ASP A 140 -4.54 -6.54 -0.40
CA ASP A 140 -5.13 -5.22 -0.16
C ASP A 140 -4.57 -4.02 -0.98
N LEU A 141 -3.70 -4.25 -1.98
CA LEU A 141 -3.32 -3.17 -2.91
C LEU A 141 -4.17 -3.28 -4.18
N VAL A 142 -5.22 -2.47 -4.28
CA VAL A 142 -6.17 -2.51 -5.41
C VAL A 142 -5.55 -1.93 -6.69
N SER A 143 -4.80 -0.84 -6.57
CA SER A 143 -4.00 -0.20 -7.62
C SER A 143 -3.22 0.99 -7.04
N PHE A 144 -2.21 1.50 -7.75
CA PHE A 144 -1.60 2.79 -7.43
C PHE A 144 -1.36 3.59 -8.72
N GLN A 145 -1.26 4.92 -8.62
CA GLN A 145 -1.04 5.80 -9.77
C GLN A 145 0.44 6.12 -9.95
N VAL A 146 0.83 6.30 -11.21
CA VAL A 146 2.16 6.75 -11.64
C VAL A 146 1.94 7.94 -12.57
N GLN A 147 2.36 9.14 -12.15
CA GLN A 147 2.31 10.35 -12.97
C GLN A 147 3.74 10.76 -13.37
N PHE A 148 4.04 10.74 -14.66
CA PHE A 148 5.36 11.13 -15.15
C PHE A 148 5.53 12.65 -15.14
N GLY A 149 6.70 13.09 -14.67
CA GLY A 149 7.16 14.47 -14.73
C GLY A 149 8.17 14.66 -15.86
N PHE A 150 8.28 15.89 -16.36
CA PHE A 150 9.17 16.26 -17.46
C PHE A 150 10.18 17.33 -17.02
N ASP A 151 11.34 17.33 -17.66
CA ASP A 151 12.31 18.42 -17.57
C ASP A 151 11.94 19.58 -18.53
N ASN A 152 12.75 20.63 -18.52
CA ASN A 152 12.57 21.80 -19.39
C ASN A 152 12.75 21.50 -20.89
N GLN A 153 13.20 20.29 -21.25
CA GLN A 153 13.34 19.81 -22.63
C GLN A 153 12.20 18.88 -23.05
N GLY A 154 11.20 18.66 -22.17
CA GLY A 154 10.09 17.75 -22.41
C GLY A 154 10.46 16.27 -22.33
N LYS A 155 11.63 15.92 -21.77
CA LYS A 155 12.00 14.54 -21.49
C LYS A 155 11.54 14.14 -20.09
N VAL A 156 11.18 12.86 -19.93
CA VAL A 156 10.79 12.34 -18.62
C VAL A 156 11.94 12.52 -17.63
N SER A 157 11.68 13.23 -16.53
CA SER A 157 12.64 13.49 -15.45
C SER A 157 12.43 12.57 -14.25
N GLY A 158 11.25 11.96 -14.15
CA GLY A 158 10.87 11.10 -13.04
C GLY A 158 9.37 10.78 -13.06
N PHE A 159 8.88 10.21 -11.97
CA PHE A 159 7.44 10.05 -11.76
C PHE A 159 7.05 10.21 -10.29
N HIS A 160 5.82 10.66 -10.06
CA HIS A 160 5.15 10.60 -8.76
C HIS A 160 4.32 9.31 -8.67
N GLN A 161 4.46 8.56 -7.58
CA GLN A 161 3.53 7.52 -7.20
C GLN A 161 2.50 8.06 -6.21
N SER A 162 1.26 7.58 -6.32
CA SER A 162 0.23 7.79 -5.31
C SER A 162 -0.49 6.47 -5.03
N GLY A 163 -0.48 6.04 -3.77
CA GLY A 163 -1.09 4.79 -3.32
C GLY A 163 -0.09 3.76 -2.77
N LEU A 164 1.22 3.97 -2.94
CA LEU A 164 2.25 3.21 -2.25
C LEU A 164 2.78 4.00 -1.02
N PRO A 165 3.25 3.31 0.03
CA PRO A 165 3.88 3.96 1.17
C PRO A 165 5.22 4.64 0.82
N GLY A 166 5.65 5.61 1.62
CA GLY A 166 6.98 6.22 1.47
C GLY A 166 7.01 7.40 0.49
N PRO A 167 8.20 7.76 -0.06
CA PRO A 167 8.35 8.89 -0.95
C PRO A 167 7.49 8.76 -2.19
N GLU A 168 6.86 9.87 -2.59
CA GLU A 168 6.05 9.90 -3.80
C GLU A 168 6.92 10.03 -5.05
N TRP A 169 8.09 10.69 -4.97
CA TRP A 169 8.91 10.97 -6.15
C TRP A 169 9.99 9.91 -6.42
N PHE A 170 10.10 9.54 -7.69
CA PHE A 170 11.15 8.68 -8.26
C PHE A 170 11.90 9.46 -9.34
N SER A 171 13.22 9.62 -9.17
CA SER A 171 14.04 10.36 -10.13
C SER A 171 14.51 9.44 -11.25
N LYS A 172 14.33 9.86 -12.51
CA LYS A 172 14.89 9.14 -13.65
C LYS A 172 16.41 9.22 -13.59
N GLN A 173 17.05 8.07 -13.72
CA GLN A 173 18.50 7.99 -13.77
C GLN A 173 19.00 8.35 -15.18
N PRO A 174 20.23 8.89 -15.29
CA PRO A 174 20.83 9.26 -16.57
C PRO A 174 20.85 8.13 -17.61
#